data_AF-A0A0M1NZW7-F1
#
_entry.id   AF-A0A0M1NZW7-F1
#
_cell.length_a   1.000
_cell.length_b   1.000
_cell.length_c   1.000
_cell.angle_alpha   90.00
_cell.angle_beta   90.00
_cell.angle_gamma   90.00
#
_symmetry.space_group_name_H-M   'P 1'
#
loop_
_entity.id
_entity.type
_entity.pdbx_description
1 polymer ?
#
loop_
_entity_poly.entity_id
_entity_poly.type
_entity_poly.pdbx_seq_one_letter_code
_entity_poly.pdbx_strand_id
1 'polypeptide(L)'
;MKTLSLKLLRDMKQSIGQFIAIVLVIAVGAFFYTGLVTLSDNLSTYTKGYFKEHNLSDLNVFYSQISAEDAAGLRGIEGIHHIEGRYTVQAAQAFEDDKASLTLHSIPVPNEINTPKMMEGRISSQVNH
;
A
#
# COMPACT_ATOMS: atom_id res chain seq x y z
N MET A 1 -24.03 7.84 -48.43
CA MET A 1 -23.78 7.60 -46.99
C MET A 1 -25.06 7.60 -46.15
N LYS A 2 -25.92 8.63 -46.20
CA LYS A 2 -27.16 8.71 -45.37
C LYS A 2 -28.12 7.53 -45.50
N THR A 3 -28.27 6.95 -46.70
CA THR A 3 -29.21 5.84 -46.97
C THR A 3 -28.78 4.52 -46.31
N LEU A 4 -27.48 4.29 -46.14
CA LEU A 4 -26.95 3.06 -45.56
C LEU A 4 -27.15 3.02 -44.05
N SER A 5 -26.87 4.13 -43.36
CA SER A 5 -27.09 4.28 -41.92
C SER A 5 -28.58 4.24 -41.53
N LEU A 6 -29.46 4.78 -42.38
CA LEU A 6 -30.92 4.66 -42.22
C LEU A 6 -31.41 3.20 -42.31
N LYS A 7 -30.86 2.41 -43.24
CA LYS A 7 -31.14 0.96 -43.32
C LYS A 7 -30.66 0.24 -42.06
N LEU A 8 -29.43 0.53 -41.63
CA LEU A 8 -28.81 -0.06 -40.44
C LEU A 8 -29.65 0.17 -39.17
N LEU A 9 -30.12 1.40 -38.95
CA LEU A 9 -30.99 1.72 -37.81
C LEU A 9 -32.34 0.99 -37.88
N ARG A 10 -32.90 0.83 -39.08
CA ARG A 10 -34.16 0.11 -39.27
C ARG A 10 -33.98 -1.39 -39.02
N ASP A 11 -32.89 -1.97 -39.48
CA ASP A 11 -32.55 -3.38 -39.27
C ASP A 11 -32.25 -3.66 -37.79
N MET A 12 -31.54 -2.76 -37.10
CA MET A 12 -31.34 -2.81 -35.65
C MET A 12 -32.67 -2.75 -34.88
N LYS A 13 -33.62 -1.92 -35.31
CA LYS A 13 -34.95 -1.82 -34.69
C LYS A 13 -35.79 -3.07 -34.93
N GLN A 14 -35.61 -3.74 -36.06
CA GLN A 14 -36.32 -4.97 -36.40
C GLN A 14 -35.77 -6.18 -35.62
N SER A 15 -34.49 -6.18 -35.25
CA SER A 15 -33.83 -7.20 -34.44
C SER A 15 -33.36 -6.68 -33.08
N ILE A 16 -34.22 -5.95 -32.37
CA ILE A 16 -33.83 -5.18 -31.18
C ILE A 16 -33.29 -6.04 -30.03
N GLY A 17 -33.80 -7.26 -29.85
CA GLY A 17 -33.34 -8.17 -28.81
C GLY A 17 -31.89 -8.62 -29.01
N GLN A 18 -31.51 -8.97 -30.25
CA GLN A 18 -30.14 -9.37 -30.57
C GLN A 18 -29.18 -8.18 -30.48
N PHE A 19 -29.62 -7.00 -30.91
CA PHE A 19 -28.81 -5.79 -30.78
C PHE A 19 -28.54 -5.44 -29.31
N ILE A 20 -29.57 -5.47 -28.46
CA ILE A 20 -29.42 -5.22 -27.01
C ILE A 20 -28.49 -6.25 -26.37
N ALA A 21 -28.61 -7.54 -26.71
CA ALA A 21 -27.74 -8.58 -26.19
C ALA A 21 -26.26 -8.31 -26.50
N ILE A 22 -25.93 -7.92 -27.75
CA ILE A 22 -24.57 -7.57 -28.16
C ILE A 22 -24.07 -6.34 -27.40
N VAL A 23 -24.89 -5.29 -27.30
CA VAL A 23 -24.53 -4.06 -26.57
C VAL A 23 -24.26 -4.36 -25.10
N LEU A 24 -25.08 -5.20 -24.45
CA LEU A 24 -24.89 -5.57 -23.05
C LEU A 24 -23.58 -6.34 -22.85
N VAL A 25 -23.27 -7.31 -23.71
CA VAL A 25 -22.00 -8.06 -23.63
C VAL A 25 -20.80 -7.12 -23.79
N ILE A 26 -20.84 -6.20 -24.75
CA ILE A 26 -19.77 -5.21 -24.97
C ILE A 26 -19.66 -4.27 -23.76
N ALA A 27 -20.78 -3.77 -23.24
CA ALA A 27 -20.81 -2.86 -22.10
C ALA A 27 -20.24 -3.51 -20.84
N VAL A 28 -20.63 -4.76 -20.57
CA VAL A 28 -20.09 -5.56 -19.46
C VAL A 28 -18.58 -5.73 -19.63
N GLY A 29 -18.11 -6.15 -20.80
CA GLY A 29 -16.67 -6.30 -21.07
C GLY A 29 -15.88 -5.01 -20.88
N ALA A 30 -16.39 -3.88 -21.41
CA ALA A 30 -15.78 -2.58 -21.25
C ALA A 30 -15.76 -2.10 -19.79
N PHE A 31 -16.85 -2.33 -19.05
CA PHE A 31 -16.94 -1.99 -17.63
C PHE A 31 -15.93 -2.79 -16.79
N PHE A 32 -15.84 -4.10 -17.00
CA PHE A 32 -14.85 -4.93 -16.31
C PHE A 32 -13.43 -4.49 -16.63
N TYR A 33 -13.12 -4.24 -17.90
CA TYR A 33 -11.79 -3.80 -18.30
C TYR A 33 -11.41 -2.47 -17.67
N THR A 34 -12.27 -1.45 -17.81
CA THR A 34 -12.02 -0.12 -17.25
C THR A 34 -11.99 -0.12 -15.73
N GLY A 35 -12.87 -0.88 -15.08
CA GLY A 35 -12.88 -1.03 -13.62
C GLY A 35 -11.58 -1.65 -13.09
N LEU A 36 -11.09 -2.70 -13.73
CA LEU A 36 -9.86 -3.38 -13.31
C LEU A 36 -8.62 -2.50 -13.51
N VAL A 37 -8.52 -1.83 -14.67
CA VAL A 37 -7.42 -0.89 -14.96
C VAL A 37 -7.42 0.27 -13.96
N THR A 38 -8.58 0.87 -13.70
CA THR A 38 -8.70 1.99 -12.76
C THR A 38 -8.35 1.57 -11.33
N LEU A 39 -8.79 0.39 -10.89
CA LEU A 39 -8.43 -0.14 -9.58
C LEU A 39 -6.91 -0.36 -9.46
N SER A 40 -6.30 -0.95 -10.48
CA SER A 40 -4.86 -1.21 -10.50
C SER A 40 -4.04 0.09 -10.45
N ASP A 41 -4.45 1.10 -11.21
CA ASP A 41 -3.74 2.39 -11.27
C ASP A 41 -3.87 3.17 -9.96
N ASN A 42 -5.08 3.19 -9.38
CA ASN A 42 -5.31 3.78 -8.07
C ASN A 42 -4.46 3.09 -7.01
N LEU A 43 -4.51 1.75 -6.92
CA LEU A 43 -3.73 1.01 -5.92
C LEU A 43 -2.22 1.28 -6.09
N SER A 44 -1.70 1.27 -7.32
CA SER A 44 -0.29 1.59 -7.58
C SER A 44 0.06 3.00 -7.11
N THR A 45 -0.79 3.98 -7.39
CA THR A 45 -0.58 5.37 -7.01
C THR A 45 -0.63 5.55 -5.50
N TYR A 46 -1.63 4.95 -4.83
CA TYR A 46 -1.74 4.97 -3.37
C TYR A 46 -0.53 4.31 -2.71
N THR A 47 -0.12 3.12 -3.17
CA THR A 47 1.06 2.44 -2.64
C THR A 47 2.32 3.28 -2.81
N LYS A 48 2.59 3.82 -4.01
CA LYS A 48 3.76 4.68 -4.23
C LYS A 48 3.74 5.95 -3.38
N GLY A 49 2.57 6.58 -3.27
CA GLY A 49 2.37 7.76 -2.42
C GLY A 49 2.67 7.45 -0.96
N TYR A 50 2.09 6.37 -0.44
CA TYR A 50 2.27 5.94 0.94
C TYR A 50 3.74 5.58 1.25
N PHE A 51 4.41 4.84 0.36
CA PHE A 51 5.82 4.49 0.52
C PHE A 51 6.72 5.71 0.59
N LYS A 52 6.45 6.71 -0.26
CA LYS A 52 7.22 7.95 -0.30
C LYS A 52 6.91 8.87 0.88
N GLU A 53 5.64 9.01 1.26
CA GLU A 53 5.19 9.85 2.39
C GLU A 53 5.76 9.34 3.71
N HIS A 54 5.79 8.01 3.90
CA HIS A 54 6.26 7.39 5.14
C HIS A 54 7.73 6.95 5.12
N ASN A 55 8.47 7.31 4.06
CA ASN A 55 9.87 6.92 3.81
C ASN A 55 10.14 5.46 4.20
N LEU A 56 9.34 4.54 3.64
CA LEU A 56 9.42 3.13 4.02
C LEU A 56 10.77 2.54 3.64
N SER A 57 11.32 1.69 4.52
CA SER A 57 12.60 1.03 4.28
C SER A 57 12.53 0.07 3.09
N ASP A 58 13.50 0.13 2.20
CA ASP A 58 13.66 -0.85 1.11
C ASP A 58 14.11 -2.23 1.64
N LEU A 59 14.93 -2.24 2.70
CA LEU A 59 15.48 -3.46 3.31
C LEU A 59 15.40 -3.40 4.84
N ASN A 60 15.06 -4.54 5.46
CA ASN A 60 15.12 -4.73 6.90
C ASN A 60 16.05 -5.90 7.21
N VAL A 61 16.92 -5.73 8.21
CA VAL A 61 17.83 -6.78 8.68
C VAL A 61 17.63 -7.00 10.16
N PHE A 62 17.54 -8.26 10.58
CA PHE A 62 17.24 -8.64 11.96
C PHE A 62 18.46 -9.33 12.59
N TYR A 63 18.87 -8.82 13.74
CA TYR A 63 19.95 -9.40 14.55
C TYR A 63 19.44 -9.63 15.96
N SER A 64 19.80 -10.75 16.58
CA SER A 64 19.49 -10.99 18.00
C SER A 64 20.26 -10.05 18.91
N GLN A 65 21.52 -9.75 18.57
CA GLN A 65 22.33 -8.70 19.20
C GLN A 65 23.25 -8.08 18.15
N ILE A 66 23.32 -6.75 18.14
CA ILE A 66 24.24 -5.96 17.31
C ILE A 66 24.66 -4.73 18.14
N SER A 67 25.94 -4.38 18.11
CA SER A 67 26.41 -3.16 18.78
C SER A 67 26.01 -1.93 17.96
N ALA A 68 25.90 -0.76 18.61
CA ALA A 68 25.63 0.49 17.91
C ALA A 68 26.75 0.85 16.91
N GLU A 69 27.98 0.45 17.21
CA GLU A 69 29.17 0.68 16.38
C GLU A 69 29.12 -0.16 15.10
N ASP A 70 28.81 -1.46 15.23
CA ASP A 70 28.68 -2.36 14.07
C ASP A 70 27.50 -1.94 13.18
N ALA A 71 26.38 -1.54 13.79
CA ALA A 71 25.23 -1.03 13.05
C ALA A 71 25.57 0.28 12.31
N ALA A 72 26.38 1.16 12.91
CA ALA A 72 26.86 2.37 12.25
C ALA A 72 27.83 2.06 11.10
N GLY A 73 28.66 1.02 11.24
CA GLY A 73 29.58 0.56 10.20
C GLY A 73 28.90 0.16 8.90
N LEU A 74 27.66 -0.33 8.96
CA LEU A 74 26.86 -0.65 7.78
C LEU A 74 26.59 0.57 6.88
N ARG A 75 26.56 1.79 7.43
CA ARG A 75 26.36 3.02 6.64
C ARG A 75 27.48 3.28 5.63
N GLY A 76 28.65 2.66 5.82
CA GLY A 76 29.79 2.79 4.90
C GLY A 76 29.70 1.94 3.63
N ILE A 77 28.69 1.07 3.51
CA ILE A 77 28.51 0.22 2.32
C ILE A 77 27.95 1.09 1.18
N GLU A 78 28.57 1.00 0.00
CA GLU A 78 28.12 1.71 -1.19
C GLU A 78 26.65 1.36 -1.53
N GLY A 79 25.83 2.38 -1.77
CA GLY A 79 24.41 2.25 -2.05
C GLY A 79 23.49 2.36 -0.83
N ILE A 80 24.04 2.43 0.39
CA ILE A 80 23.27 2.70 1.60
C ILE A 80 23.18 4.21 1.84
N HIS A 81 21.98 4.76 1.75
CA HIS A 81 21.73 6.19 1.98
C HIS A 81 21.46 6.52 3.46
N HIS A 82 20.75 5.65 4.17
CA HIS A 82 20.39 5.86 5.57
C HIS A 82 20.16 4.53 6.29
N ILE A 83 20.44 4.48 7.60
CA ILE A 83 20.21 3.32 8.46
C ILE A 83 19.65 3.78 9.80
N GLU A 84 18.58 3.10 10.24
CA GLU A 84 18.00 3.27 11.56
C GLU A 84 17.87 1.92 12.27
N GLY A 85 18.37 1.86 13.52
CA GLY A 85 18.24 0.69 14.38
C GLY A 85 16.96 0.76 15.20
N ARG A 86 16.29 -0.40 15.37
CA ARG A 86 15.09 -0.53 16.20
C ARG A 86 15.15 -1.80 17.03
N TYR A 87 14.75 -1.67 18.29
CA TYR A 87 14.53 -2.78 19.20
C TYR A 87 13.06 -3.19 19.15
N THR A 88 12.82 -4.49 19.02
CA THR A 88 11.49 -5.07 19.09
C THR A 88 11.47 -6.08 20.23
N VAL A 89 10.57 -5.90 21.19
CA VAL A 89 10.38 -6.81 22.32
C VAL A 89 8.99 -7.38 22.25
N GLN A 90 8.88 -8.70 22.19
CA GLN A 90 7.59 -9.39 22.27
C GLN A 90 7.37 -9.83 23.72
N ALA A 91 6.24 -9.41 24.30
CA ALA A 91 5.80 -9.75 25.64
C ALA A 91 4.42 -10.41 25.56
N ALA A 92 4.25 -11.57 26.17
CA ALA A 92 2.93 -12.16 26.34
C ALA A 92 2.33 -11.64 27.64
N GLN A 93 1.20 -10.94 27.58
CA GLN A 93 0.47 -10.49 28.76
C GLN A 93 -0.84 -11.27 28.85
N ALA A 94 -0.99 -12.05 29.92
CA ALA A 94 -2.28 -12.60 30.28
C ALA A 94 -3.04 -11.51 31.04
N PHE A 95 -4.08 -10.96 30.41
CA PHE A 95 -5.14 -10.26 31.13
C PHE A 95 -6.02 -11.32 31.81
N GLU A 96 -6.70 -10.95 32.89
CA GLU A 96 -7.43 -11.90 33.76
C GLU A 96 -8.38 -12.84 32.98
N ASP A 97 -9.02 -12.36 31.91
CA ASP A 97 -9.91 -13.14 31.05
C ASP A 97 -9.42 -13.34 29.59
N ASP A 98 -8.30 -12.71 29.20
CA ASP A 98 -7.82 -12.72 27.80
C ASP A 98 -6.29 -12.87 27.69
N LYS A 99 -5.84 -13.73 26.79
CA LYS A 99 -4.41 -13.82 26.44
C LYS A 99 -4.11 -12.88 25.29
N ALA A 100 -3.34 -11.83 25.55
CA ALA A 100 -2.87 -10.91 24.52
C ALA A 100 -1.35 -11.03 24.33
N SER A 101 -0.91 -11.02 23.08
CA SER A 101 0.50 -10.83 22.75
C SER A 101 0.74 -9.35 22.47
N LEU A 102 1.67 -8.74 23.20
CA LEU A 102 2.08 -7.36 23.04
C LEU A 102 3.46 -7.32 22.36
N THR A 103 3.58 -6.59 21.26
CA THR A 103 4.87 -6.33 20.62
C THR A 103 5.20 -4.86 20.80
N LEU A 104 6.28 -4.57 21.53
CA LEU A 104 6.82 -3.23 21.72
C LEU A 104 7.88 -2.97 20.65
N HIS A 105 7.75 -1.86 19.95
CA HIS A 105 8.75 -1.37 19.00
C HIS A 105 9.33 -0.05 19.51
N SER A 106 10.65 0.07 19.59
CA SER A 106 11.30 1.36 19.84
C SER A 106 11.28 2.21 18.57
N ILE A 107 10.95 3.50 18.72
CA ILE A 107 11.02 4.48 17.64
C ILE A 107 12.25 5.38 17.90
N PRO A 108 13.21 5.47 16.97
CA PRO A 108 14.38 6.33 17.14
C PRO A 108 13.98 7.81 17.14
N VAL A 109 14.79 8.67 17.76
CA VAL A 109 14.59 10.13 17.72
C VAL A 109 15.91 10.76 17.23
N PRO A 110 15.95 11.38 16.03
CA PRO A 110 14.86 11.53 15.06
C PRO A 110 14.48 10.20 14.38
N ASN A 111 13.23 10.10 13.90
CA ASN A 111 12.73 8.98 13.11
C ASN A 111 12.50 9.45 11.68
N GLU A 112 13.32 8.99 10.75
CA GLU A 112 13.30 9.39 9.34
C GLU A 112 12.87 8.23 8.44
N ILE A 113 13.11 6.97 8.81
CA ILE A 113 12.67 5.79 8.05
C ILE A 113 11.36 5.27 8.65
N ASN A 114 10.48 4.67 7.85
CA ASN A 114 9.25 3.99 8.31
C ASN A 114 8.47 4.87 9.31
N THR A 115 8.16 6.11 8.93
CA THR A 115 7.57 7.10 9.82
C THR A 115 6.09 6.78 10.07
N PRO A 116 5.66 6.47 11.31
CA PRO A 116 4.27 6.08 11.56
C PRO A 116 3.32 7.27 11.42
N LYS A 117 2.13 7.00 10.88
CA LYS A 117 1.04 7.97 10.86
C LYS A 117 0.33 7.98 12.21
N MET A 118 0.30 9.14 12.88
CA MET A 118 -0.49 9.30 14.10
C MET A 118 -1.97 9.43 13.75
N MET A 119 -2.76 8.47 14.22
CA MET A 119 -4.22 8.53 14.11
C MET A 119 -4.82 9.35 15.25
N GLU A 120 -4.31 9.16 16.48
CA GLU A 120 -4.77 9.84 17.69
C GLU A 120 -3.60 10.04 18.67
N GLY A 121 -3.69 11.04 19.55
CA GLY A 121 -2.68 11.31 20.60
C GLY A 121 -1.47 12.11 20.10
N ARG A 122 -0.29 11.89 20.73
CA ARG A 122 0.96 12.59 20.42
C ARG A 122 2.17 11.65 20.50
N ILE A 123 3.13 11.82 19.58
CA ILE A 123 4.43 11.14 19.66
C ILE A 123 5.25 11.81 20.76
N SER A 124 5.89 11.01 21.60
CA SER A 124 6.85 11.53 22.59
C SER A 124 8.05 12.14 21.87
N SER A 125 8.34 13.42 22.16
CA SER A 125 9.50 14.14 21.59
C SER A 125 10.77 13.99 22.43
N GLN A 126 10.75 13.16 23.48
CA GLN A 126 11.88 12.99 24.39
C GLN A 126 12.55 11.62 24.21
N VAL A 127 13.88 11.64 24.17
CA VAL A 127 14.72 10.43 24.26
C VAL A 127 14.60 9.91 25.68
N ASN A 128 13.97 8.74 25.84
CA ASN A 128 14.02 8.02 27.11
C ASN A 128 15.40 7.37 27.22
N HIS A 129 16.20 7.83 28.19
CA HIS A 129 17.50 7.28 28.54
C HIS A 129 17.40 5.91 29.22
#